data_AF-A0A645EKE5-F1
#
_entry.id   AF-A0A645EKE5-F1
#
_cell.length_a   1.000
_cell.length_b   1.000
_cell.length_c   1.000
_cell.angle_alpha   90.00
_cell.angle_beta   90.00
_cell.angle_gamma   90.00
#
_symmetry.space_group_name_H-M   'P 1'
#
loop_
_entity.id
_entity.type
_entity.pdbx_description
1 polymer ?
#
loop_
_entity_poly.entity_id
_entity_poly.type
_entity_poly.pdbx_seq_one_letter_code
_entity_poly.pdbx_strand_id
1 'polypeptide(L)'
;MVVATQRLSRDVITGTIKGNLPTRIAFRVVSVVDSRVILDQKGADALLGMGDMLLLSPNSGAELERIQGALVADEDIEKVVDFVSAQAPQQFDNQVVAGEETDEDEAARGKNGRRSTGGDDWDETDADAFIDGGFELNPAVQKYLQPGDDELVRKTLEIILLEKKASTSYLQRRLKIGYNRAAELIDLMEERGIVGPPSGSGSKRDILVFDDIINE
;
A
#
# COMPACT_ATOMS: atom_id res chain seq x y z
N MET A 1 7.19 16.66 10.38
CA MET A 1 7.04 15.43 9.56
C MET A 1 7.80 14.31 10.24
N VAL A 2 7.22 13.12 10.35
CA VAL A 2 7.87 11.92 10.88
C VAL A 2 7.77 10.84 9.81
N VAL A 3 8.89 10.22 9.48
CA VAL A 3 8.95 9.11 8.51
C VAL A 3 9.62 7.94 9.22
N ALA A 4 8.94 6.79 9.22
CA ALA A 4 9.46 5.55 9.78
C ALA A 4 9.46 4.46 8.70
N THR A 5 10.50 3.64 8.66
CA THR A 5 10.61 2.53 7.70
C THR A 5 11.43 1.40 8.29
N GLN A 6 11.05 0.16 7.94
CA GLN A 6 11.85 -1.04 8.20
C GLN A 6 12.65 -1.47 6.95
N ARG A 7 12.34 -0.92 5.78
CA ARG A 7 13.04 -1.23 4.52
C ARG A 7 14.21 -0.27 4.34
N LEU A 8 15.39 -0.77 4.70
CA LEU A 8 16.64 0.00 4.67
C LEU A 8 17.34 -0.22 3.33
N SER A 9 17.03 0.63 2.35
CA SER A 9 17.73 0.65 1.05
C SER A 9 17.99 2.08 0.59
N ARG A 10 18.93 2.25 -0.36
CA ARG A 10 19.25 3.56 -0.96
C ARG A 10 18.11 4.13 -1.82
N ASP A 11 17.21 3.25 -2.26
CA ASP A 11 16.02 3.63 -3.04
C ASP A 11 14.89 4.15 -2.14
N VAL A 12 14.83 3.67 -0.89
CA VAL A 12 13.85 4.13 0.10
C VAL A 12 14.38 5.35 0.87
N ILE A 13 15.62 5.29 1.35
CA ILE A 13 16.27 6.39 2.07
C ILE A 13 17.21 7.10 1.08
N THR A 14 16.59 7.84 0.17
CA THR A 14 17.30 8.53 -0.92
C THR A 14 18.12 9.72 -0.41
N GLY A 15 19.04 10.22 -1.26
CA GLY A 15 19.80 11.43 -0.96
C GLY A 15 18.91 12.65 -0.71
N THR A 16 17.78 12.76 -1.41
CA THR A 16 16.80 13.85 -1.21
C THR A 16 16.16 13.79 0.17
N ILE A 17 15.78 12.60 0.64
CA ILE A 17 15.22 12.43 1.99
C ILE A 17 16.27 12.79 3.03
N LYS A 18 17.50 12.28 2.88
CA LYS A 18 18.59 12.60 3.81
C LYS A 18 18.94 14.09 3.83
N GLY A 19 18.91 14.75 2.68
CA GLY A 19 19.19 16.18 2.57
C GLY A 19 18.14 17.06 3.25
N ASN A 20 16.88 16.62 3.32
CA ASN A 20 15.77 17.40 3.89
C ASN A 20 15.38 16.97 5.32
N LEU A 21 15.80 15.80 5.77
CA LEU A 21 15.57 15.29 7.12
C LEU A 21 16.91 15.07 7.85
N PRO A 22 17.46 16.12 8.49
CA PRO A 22 18.76 16.06 9.15
C PRO A 22 18.72 15.32 10.50
N THR A 23 17.59 15.37 11.22
CA THR A 23 17.41 14.62 12.47
C THR A 23 17.06 13.18 12.15
N ARG A 24 17.83 12.23 12.67
CA ARG A 24 17.62 10.80 12.37
C ARG A 24 17.75 9.95 13.61
N ILE A 25 16.91 8.93 13.70
CA ILE A 25 16.94 7.93 14.76
C ILE A 25 17.13 6.57 14.09
N ALA A 26 18.06 5.77 14.61
CA ALA A 26 18.22 4.38 14.21
C ALA A 26 18.09 3.48 15.44
N PHE A 27 17.14 2.54 15.40
CA PHE A 27 17.13 1.38 16.27
C PHE A 27 18.15 0.35 15.79
N ARG A 28 18.27 -0.77 16.52
CA ARG A 28 19.12 -1.89 16.12
C ARG A 28 18.85 -2.31 14.68
N VAL A 29 19.90 -2.34 13.88
CA VAL A 29 19.89 -2.85 12.50
C VAL A 29 20.72 -4.12 12.36
N VAL A 30 20.56 -4.82 11.24
CA VAL A 30 21.25 -6.09 10.99
C VAL A 30 22.72 -5.87 10.63
N SER A 31 23.02 -4.83 9.86
CA SER A 31 24.37 -4.63 9.31
C SER A 31 24.88 -3.19 9.42
N VAL A 32 26.20 -3.05 9.38
CA VAL A 32 26.88 -1.74 9.31
C VAL A 32 26.46 -0.96 8.06
N VAL A 33 26.13 -1.67 6.96
CA VAL A 33 25.65 -1.04 5.72
C VAL A 33 24.32 -0.33 5.99
N ASP A 34 23.40 -0.98 6.69
CA ASP A 34 22.10 -0.42 7.04
C ASP A 34 22.24 0.78 7.98
N SER A 35 23.16 0.71 8.94
CA SER A 35 23.49 1.84 9.82
C SER A 35 23.92 3.05 9.00
N ARG A 36 24.75 2.86 7.98
CA ARG A 36 25.18 3.94 7.09
C ARG A 36 24.09 4.45 6.17
N VAL A 37 23.10 3.63 5.81
CA VAL A 37 21.96 4.10 5.01
C VAL A 37 21.14 5.11 5.82
N ILE A 38 20.96 4.90 7.12
CA ILE A 38 20.17 5.79 8.01
C ILE A 38 21.02 6.97 8.50
N LEU A 39 22.16 6.70 9.14
CA LEU A 39 22.93 7.69 9.92
C LEU A 39 24.14 8.25 9.17
N ASP A 40 24.42 7.78 7.95
CA ASP A 40 25.66 8.03 7.20
C ASP A 40 26.94 7.50 7.90
N GLN A 41 26.81 6.87 9.07
CA GLN A 41 27.88 6.27 9.86
C GLN A 41 27.48 4.93 10.50
N LYS A 42 28.47 4.21 11.04
CA LYS A 42 28.29 2.92 11.73
C LYS A 42 27.80 3.13 13.17
N GLY A 43 27.24 2.09 13.78
CA GLY A 43 26.91 2.07 15.21
C GLY A 43 25.57 1.41 15.52
N ALA A 44 24.58 1.55 14.65
CA ALA A 44 23.24 1.01 14.90
C ALA A 44 23.21 -0.53 14.88
N ASP A 45 24.18 -1.16 14.21
CA ASP A 45 24.36 -2.62 14.18
C ASP A 45 24.80 -3.21 15.53
N ALA A 46 25.40 -2.38 16.39
CA ALA A 46 25.88 -2.78 17.71
C ALA A 46 24.88 -2.52 18.85
N LEU A 47 23.67 -2.04 18.53
CA LEU A 47 22.62 -1.80 19.51
C LEU A 47 22.03 -3.10 20.02
N LEU A 48 21.46 -3.06 21.22
CA LEU A 48 20.93 -4.23 21.92
C LEU A 48 19.52 -4.61 21.42
N GLY A 49 18.77 -3.65 20.89
CA GLY A 49 17.35 -3.79 20.55
C GLY A 49 16.46 -3.30 21.69
N MET A 50 15.17 -3.67 21.68
CA MET A 50 14.21 -3.36 22.76
C MET A 50 14.22 -1.88 23.20
N GLY A 51 14.18 -0.96 22.23
CA GLY A 51 14.19 0.48 22.47
C GLY A 51 15.57 1.14 22.47
N ASP A 52 16.67 0.39 22.47
CA ASP A 52 18.02 0.96 22.34
C ASP A 52 18.22 1.57 20.94
N MET A 53 18.59 2.86 20.89
CA MET A 53 18.66 3.65 19.66
C MET A 53 19.80 4.65 19.66
N LEU A 54 20.17 5.11 18.46
CA LEU A 54 21.09 6.22 18.23
C LEU A 54 20.33 7.38 17.62
N LEU A 55 20.51 8.56 18.20
CA LEU A 55 20.01 9.84 17.70
C LEU A 55 21.15 10.61 17.06
N LEU A 56 20.93 11.05 15.82
CA LEU A 56 21.70 12.06 15.13
C LEU A 56 20.92 13.38 15.17
N SER A 57 21.35 14.29 16.03
CA SER A 57 20.75 15.61 16.18
C SER A 57 21.25 16.57 15.09
N PRO A 58 20.40 17.51 14.61
CA PRO A 58 20.85 18.54 13.68
C PRO A 58 21.85 19.43 14.43
N ASN A 59 23.05 19.63 13.85
CA ASN A 59 24.16 20.39 14.43
C ASN A 59 25.03 19.69 15.49
N SER A 60 24.88 18.38 15.69
CA SER A 60 25.75 17.57 16.56
C SER A 60 27.17 17.37 16.01
N GLY A 61 27.51 17.88 14.83
CA GLY A 61 28.81 17.62 14.21
C GLY A 61 29.06 16.15 13.85
N ALA A 62 27.98 15.38 13.61
CA ALA A 62 27.98 13.93 13.39
C ALA A 62 28.24 13.08 14.66
N GLU A 63 28.12 13.67 15.84
CA GLU A 63 28.05 12.90 17.08
C GLU A 63 26.71 12.16 17.19
N LEU A 64 26.76 10.89 17.59
CA LEU A 64 25.58 10.09 17.87
C LEU A 64 25.36 10.00 19.37
N GLU A 65 24.15 10.34 19.78
CA GLU A 65 23.69 10.16 21.14
C GLU A 65 23.00 8.80 21.27
N ARG A 66 23.48 7.95 22.17
CA ARG A 66 22.80 6.69 22.48
C ARG A 66 21.70 6.94 23.51
N ILE A 67 20.48 6.55 23.15
CA ILE A 67 19.27 6.81 23.93
C ILE A 67 18.50 5.49 24.09
N GLN A 68 17.83 5.34 25.22
CA GLN A 68 16.88 4.25 25.45
C GLN A 68 15.45 4.77 25.25
N GLY A 69 14.74 4.18 24.31
CA GLY A 69 13.33 4.43 24.07
C GLY A 69 12.47 4.01 25.26
N ALA A 70 11.46 4.82 25.57
CA ALA A 70 10.44 4.45 26.55
C ALA A 70 9.58 3.31 26.00
N LEU A 71 9.35 2.29 26.82
CA LEU A 71 8.37 1.26 26.51
C LEU A 71 6.98 1.80 26.86
N VAL A 72 6.08 1.76 25.88
CA VAL A 72 4.65 2.05 26.07
C VAL A 72 3.91 0.81 25.61
N ALA A 73 3.08 0.25 26.49
CA ALA A 73 2.27 -0.91 26.18
C ALA A 73 0.98 -0.49 25.46
N ASP A 74 0.40 -1.40 24.67
CA ASP A 74 -0.78 -1.11 23.87
C ASP A 74 -1.96 -0.66 24.75
N GLU A 75 -2.11 -1.22 25.94
CA GLU A 75 -3.18 -0.84 26.88
C GLU A 75 -3.05 0.61 27.36
N ASP A 76 -1.83 1.16 27.41
CA ASP A 76 -1.62 2.56 27.79
C ASP A 76 -1.87 3.50 26.61
N ILE A 77 -1.62 3.05 25.38
CA ILE A 77 -1.98 3.79 24.16
C ILE A 77 -3.51 3.91 24.07
N GLU A 78 -4.23 2.81 24.24
CA GLU A 78 -5.70 2.77 24.20
C GLU A 78 -6.31 3.74 25.22
N LYS A 79 -5.85 3.73 26.48
CA LYS A 79 -6.33 4.67 27.51
C LYS A 79 -6.15 6.13 27.11
N VAL A 80 -5.02 6.47 26.47
CA VAL A 80 -4.76 7.85 26.02
C VAL A 80 -5.66 8.21 24.84
N VAL A 81 -5.85 7.28 23.89
CA VAL A 81 -6.75 7.48 22.75
C VAL A 81 -8.19 7.68 23.21
N ASP A 82 -8.68 6.87 24.16
CA ASP A 82 -10.02 7.01 24.73
C ASP A 82 -10.19 8.35 25.45
N PHE A 83 -9.21 8.71 26.29
CA PHE A 83 -9.23 9.98 27.01
C PHE A 83 -9.26 11.19 26.07
N VAL A 84 -8.52 11.16 24.96
CA VAL A 84 -8.46 12.26 23.98
C VAL A 84 -9.71 12.28 23.10
N SER A 85 -10.15 11.14 22.60
CA SER A 85 -11.32 11.03 21.71
C SER A 85 -12.64 11.39 22.41
N ALA A 86 -12.74 11.22 23.73
CA ALA A 86 -13.90 11.62 24.51
C ALA A 86 -14.06 13.16 24.66
N GLN A 87 -13.01 13.95 24.39
CA GLN A 87 -13.03 15.40 24.61
C GLN A 87 -13.72 16.18 23.49
N ALA A 88 -13.67 15.68 22.25
CA ALA A 88 -14.27 16.34 21.10
C ALA A 88 -14.55 15.35 19.95
N PRO A 89 -15.61 15.59 19.15
CA PRO A 89 -15.84 14.82 17.94
C PRO A 89 -14.70 15.06 16.93
N GLN A 90 -14.32 14.00 16.22
CA GLN A 90 -13.28 14.06 15.19
C GLN A 90 -13.75 14.88 13.99
N GLN A 91 -12.92 15.82 13.52
CA GLN A 91 -13.17 16.62 12.33
C GLN A 91 -12.11 16.28 11.27
N PHE A 92 -12.52 15.61 10.20
CA PHE A 92 -11.63 15.22 9.11
C PHE A 92 -11.76 16.20 7.94
N ASP A 93 -10.61 16.59 7.38
CA ASP A 93 -10.58 17.32 6.12
C ASP A 93 -10.61 16.33 4.96
N ASN A 94 -11.76 16.25 4.29
CA ASN A 94 -11.99 15.33 3.17
C ASN A 94 -11.05 15.61 1.98
N GLN A 95 -10.46 16.80 1.85
CA GLN A 95 -9.49 17.11 0.81
C GLN A 95 -8.14 16.41 1.06
N VAL A 96 -7.77 16.17 2.32
CA VAL A 96 -6.54 15.46 2.70
C VAL A 96 -6.71 13.95 2.58
N VAL A 97 -7.92 13.44 2.89
CA VAL A 97 -8.24 12.01 2.80
C VAL A 97 -8.34 11.53 1.35
N ALA A 98 -8.79 12.40 0.44
CA ALA A 98 -8.88 12.14 -0.99
C ALA A 98 -7.56 12.48 -1.73
N GLY A 99 -6.42 12.11 -1.14
CA GLY A 99 -5.08 12.45 -1.64
C GLY A 99 -4.98 12.34 -3.16
N GLU A 100 -4.47 13.40 -3.79
CA GLU A 100 -4.25 13.50 -5.23
C GLU A 100 -3.49 12.26 -5.72
N GLU A 101 -4.21 11.36 -6.41
CA GLU A 101 -3.61 10.31 -7.21
C GLU A 101 -2.95 11.00 -8.40
N THR A 102 -1.69 11.41 -8.25
CA THR A 102 -0.94 11.98 -9.36
C THR A 102 -0.75 10.90 -10.42
N ASP A 103 -1.23 11.18 -11.64
CA ASP A 103 -1.05 10.39 -12.87
C ASP A 103 0.43 10.31 -13.34
N GLU A 104 1.39 10.33 -12.41
CA GLU A 104 2.83 10.41 -12.71
C GLU A 104 3.38 9.13 -13.38
N ASP A 105 2.65 8.02 -13.34
CA ASP A 105 3.05 6.77 -14.00
C ASP A 105 2.67 6.70 -15.51
N GLU A 106 1.87 7.64 -16.05
CA GLU A 106 1.51 7.64 -17.48
C GLU A 106 2.60 8.26 -18.38
N ALA A 107 3.44 9.15 -17.86
CA ALA A 107 4.42 9.89 -18.67
C ALA A 107 5.64 9.04 -19.10
N ALA A 108 5.89 7.89 -18.48
CA ALA A 108 7.08 7.08 -18.74
C ALA A 108 6.94 6.06 -19.90
N ARG A 109 5.73 5.84 -20.43
CA ARG A 109 5.50 4.81 -21.49
C ARG A 109 5.16 5.36 -22.87
N GLY A 110 4.98 6.67 -23.02
CA GLY A 110 4.61 7.29 -24.28
C GLY A 110 5.78 7.82 -25.11
N LYS A 111 6.74 6.99 -25.54
CA LYS A 111 7.61 7.29 -26.71
C LYS A 111 8.49 6.08 -27.09
N ASN A 112 7.92 5.17 -27.88
CA ASN A 112 8.51 4.73 -29.15
C ASN A 112 7.55 3.77 -29.85
N GLY A 113 6.68 4.33 -30.69
CA GLY A 113 5.95 3.57 -31.67
C GLY A 113 6.90 3.03 -32.73
N ARG A 114 7.04 1.70 -32.80
CA ARG A 114 7.36 1.02 -34.05
C ARG A 114 6.56 -0.28 -34.11
N ARG A 115 5.62 -0.31 -35.05
CA ARG A 115 4.88 -1.50 -35.47
C ARG A 115 5.85 -2.63 -35.77
N SER A 116 5.62 -3.80 -35.18
CA SER A 116 5.84 -5.07 -35.84
C SER A 116 4.78 -6.04 -35.35
N THR A 117 3.97 -6.50 -36.31
CA THR A 117 3.22 -7.74 -36.29
C THR A 117 4.09 -8.90 -35.80
N GLY A 118 3.61 -9.71 -34.86
CA GLY A 118 4.27 -10.94 -34.41
C GLY A 118 3.47 -11.59 -33.30
N GLY A 119 3.14 -12.87 -33.48
CA GLY A 119 2.19 -13.66 -32.70
C GLY A 119 2.38 -13.62 -31.19
N ASP A 120 1.23 -13.68 -30.51
CA ASP A 120 1.11 -14.03 -29.11
C ASP A 120 1.70 -15.43 -28.90
N ASP A 121 2.92 -15.47 -28.40
CA ASP A 121 3.58 -16.65 -27.84
C ASP A 121 3.96 -16.26 -26.41
N TRP A 122 3.03 -16.47 -25.48
CA TRP A 122 3.26 -16.30 -24.06
C TRP A 122 3.12 -17.67 -23.41
N ASP A 123 4.25 -18.13 -22.90
CA ASP A 123 4.48 -19.42 -22.25
C ASP A 123 3.38 -19.73 -21.23
N GLU A 124 2.66 -20.84 -21.46
CA GLU A 124 1.54 -21.33 -20.65
C GLU A 124 1.97 -21.88 -19.27
N THR A 125 3.24 -21.73 -18.89
CA THR A 125 3.84 -22.46 -17.75
C THR A 125 3.79 -21.73 -16.40
N ASP A 126 3.32 -20.49 -16.34
CA ASP A 126 3.20 -19.73 -15.07
C ASP A 126 1.74 -19.57 -14.59
N ALA A 127 0.77 -20.17 -15.30
CA ALA A 127 -0.63 -20.15 -14.90
C ALA A 127 -0.90 -21.02 -13.66
N ASP A 128 -0.17 -22.12 -13.49
CA ASP A 128 -0.52 -23.16 -12.51
C ASP A 128 -0.05 -22.89 -11.08
N ALA A 129 0.89 -21.96 -10.84
CA ALA A 129 1.49 -21.78 -9.53
C ALA A 129 0.62 -20.99 -8.51
N PHE A 130 -0.48 -20.39 -8.97
CA PHE A 130 -1.47 -19.72 -8.10
C PHE A 130 -2.84 -20.43 -8.07
N ILE A 131 -2.99 -21.57 -8.75
CA ILE A 131 -4.32 -22.18 -9.02
C ILE A 131 -4.70 -23.30 -8.03
N ASP A 132 -3.77 -23.92 -7.31
CA ASP A 132 -4.07 -25.15 -6.52
C ASP A 132 -4.22 -24.97 -4.99
N GLY A 133 -4.35 -23.73 -4.52
CA GLY A 133 -4.56 -23.46 -3.10
C GLY A 133 -6.00 -23.02 -2.87
N GLY A 134 -6.90 -23.96 -2.55
CA GLY A 134 -8.28 -23.68 -2.18
C GLY A 134 -8.36 -22.55 -1.14
N PHE A 135 -8.63 -21.34 -1.62
CA PHE A 135 -8.79 -20.16 -0.80
C PHE A 135 -10.19 -20.22 -0.24
N GLU A 136 -10.33 -20.37 1.08
CA GLU A 136 -11.60 -20.13 1.75
C GLU A 136 -11.99 -18.68 1.47
N LEU A 137 -12.97 -18.47 0.60
CA LEU A 137 -13.50 -17.14 0.29
C LEU A 137 -13.87 -16.47 1.61
N ASN A 138 -13.34 -15.26 1.83
CA ASN A 138 -13.71 -14.44 2.98
C ASN A 138 -15.25 -14.39 3.09
N PRO A 139 -15.86 -14.66 4.27
CA PRO A 139 -17.31 -14.68 4.46
C PRO A 139 -18.04 -13.45 3.89
N ALA A 140 -17.40 -12.27 3.93
CA ALA A 140 -17.95 -11.03 3.39
C ALA A 140 -18.15 -11.05 1.85
N VAL A 141 -17.39 -11.86 1.12
CA VAL A 141 -17.48 -12.00 -0.34
C VAL A 141 -18.65 -12.90 -0.75
N GLN A 142 -19.08 -13.82 0.12
CA GLN A 142 -20.16 -14.78 -0.19
C GLN A 142 -21.50 -14.11 -0.47
N LYS A 143 -21.79 -12.96 0.17
CA LYS A 143 -23.03 -12.18 -0.05
C LYS A 143 -23.16 -11.66 -1.49
N TYR A 144 -22.05 -11.41 -2.17
CA TYR A 144 -22.02 -10.81 -3.51
C TYR A 144 -21.76 -11.83 -4.63
N LEU A 145 -21.61 -13.10 -4.27
CA LEU A 145 -21.36 -14.18 -5.22
C LEU A 145 -22.67 -14.65 -5.85
N GLN A 146 -22.71 -14.75 -7.18
CA GLN A 146 -23.89 -15.24 -7.91
C GLN A 146 -23.70 -16.68 -8.43
N PRO A 147 -24.79 -17.46 -8.56
CA PRO A 147 -24.73 -18.78 -9.18
C PRO A 147 -24.26 -18.67 -10.64
N GLY A 148 -23.11 -19.30 -10.95
CA GLY A 148 -22.53 -19.28 -12.30
C GLY A 148 -21.35 -18.31 -12.47
N ASP A 149 -20.96 -17.58 -11.43
CA ASP A 149 -19.75 -16.73 -11.47
C ASP A 149 -18.51 -17.56 -11.77
N ASP A 150 -17.74 -17.15 -12.78
CA ASP A 150 -16.46 -17.77 -13.11
C ASP A 150 -15.38 -17.37 -12.09
N GLU A 151 -14.23 -18.07 -12.12
CA GLU A 151 -13.14 -17.84 -11.17
C GLU A 151 -12.60 -16.39 -11.21
N LEU A 152 -12.60 -15.76 -12.39
CA LEU A 152 -12.12 -14.39 -12.55
C LEU A 152 -13.06 -13.38 -11.87
N VAL A 153 -14.38 -13.59 -11.98
CA VAL A 153 -15.39 -12.80 -11.28
C VAL A 153 -15.24 -12.93 -9.77
N ARG A 154 -15.01 -14.15 -9.25
CA ARG A 154 -14.80 -14.35 -7.79
C ARG A 154 -13.56 -13.61 -7.30
N LYS A 155 -12.44 -13.73 -8.00
CA LYS A 155 -11.20 -13.02 -7.66
C LYS A 155 -11.36 -11.51 -7.77
N THR A 156 -12.14 -11.04 -8.73
CA THR A 156 -12.43 -9.61 -8.91
C THR A 156 -13.19 -9.03 -7.72
N LEU A 157 -14.23 -9.73 -7.26
CA LEU A 157 -15.00 -9.37 -6.07
C LEU A 157 -14.09 -9.28 -4.84
N GLU A 158 -13.25 -10.29 -4.64
CA GLU A 158 -12.30 -10.32 -3.54
C GLU A 158 -11.34 -9.13 -3.57
N ILE A 159 -10.76 -8.83 -4.73
CA ILE A 159 -9.84 -7.69 -4.90
C ILE A 159 -10.56 -6.36 -4.59
N ILE A 160 -11.75 -6.15 -5.15
CA ILE A 160 -12.49 -4.89 -4.96
C ILE A 160 -12.86 -4.70 -3.49
N LEU A 161 -13.35 -5.76 -2.83
CA LEU A 161 -13.83 -5.69 -1.45
C LEU A 161 -12.69 -5.63 -0.42
N LEU A 162 -11.60 -6.36 -0.62
CA LEU A 162 -10.45 -6.37 0.30
C LEU A 162 -9.50 -5.19 0.06
N GLU A 163 -9.15 -4.93 -1.20
CA GLU A 163 -8.11 -3.97 -1.55
C GLU A 163 -8.68 -2.56 -1.81
N LYS A 164 -10.02 -2.40 -1.80
CA LYS A 164 -10.77 -1.14 -1.96
C LYS A 164 -10.39 -0.36 -3.21
N LYS A 165 -10.10 -1.07 -4.30
CA LYS A 165 -9.67 -0.48 -5.58
C LYS A 165 -10.48 -1.08 -6.72
N ALA A 166 -11.26 -0.23 -7.39
CA ALA A 166 -12.06 -0.61 -8.54
C ALA A 166 -11.65 0.23 -9.76
N SER A 167 -10.59 -0.19 -10.45
CA SER A 167 -10.20 0.38 -11.74
C SER A 167 -9.75 -0.69 -12.72
N THR A 168 -9.99 -0.45 -14.02
CA THR A 168 -9.66 -1.38 -15.11
C THR A 168 -8.18 -1.72 -15.14
N SER A 169 -7.32 -0.70 -15.01
CA SER A 169 -5.86 -0.88 -15.00
C SER A 169 -5.35 -1.64 -13.77
N TYR A 170 -6.05 -1.52 -12.63
CA TYR A 170 -5.72 -2.25 -11.41
C TYR A 170 -6.04 -3.74 -11.53
N LEU A 171 -7.26 -4.08 -11.95
CA LEU A 171 -7.67 -5.47 -12.16
C LEU A 171 -6.83 -6.14 -13.25
N GLN A 172 -6.51 -5.41 -14.33
CA GLN A 172 -5.63 -5.90 -15.39
C GLN A 172 -4.30 -6.44 -14.83
N ARG A 173 -3.63 -5.66 -13.97
CA ARG A 173 -2.34 -6.05 -13.37
C ARG A 173 -2.51 -7.15 -12.34
N ARG A 174 -3.52 -7.05 -11.48
CA ARG A 174 -3.71 -7.96 -10.35
C ARG A 174 -4.14 -9.36 -10.79
N LEU A 175 -4.96 -9.44 -11.83
CA LEU A 175 -5.45 -10.69 -12.42
C LEU A 175 -4.59 -11.17 -13.60
N LYS A 176 -3.61 -10.38 -14.04
CA LYS A 176 -2.75 -10.64 -15.22
C LYS A 176 -3.55 -10.93 -16.49
N ILE A 177 -4.63 -10.18 -16.71
CA ILE A 177 -5.53 -10.30 -17.86
C ILE A 177 -5.34 -9.15 -18.86
N GLY A 178 -5.92 -9.26 -20.06
CA GLY A 178 -5.97 -8.16 -21.03
C GLY A 178 -6.85 -6.99 -20.58
N TYR A 179 -6.57 -5.79 -21.10
CA TYR A 179 -7.31 -4.56 -20.74
C TYR A 179 -8.82 -4.68 -20.98
N ASN A 180 -9.23 -5.21 -22.14
CA ASN A 180 -10.65 -5.38 -22.47
C ASN A 180 -11.35 -6.31 -21.47
N ARG A 181 -10.69 -7.41 -21.09
CA ARG A 181 -11.24 -8.36 -20.11
C ARG A 181 -11.36 -7.72 -18.73
N ALA A 182 -10.40 -6.88 -18.33
CA ALA A 182 -10.49 -6.13 -17.09
C ALA A 182 -11.60 -5.07 -17.12
N ALA A 183 -11.87 -4.46 -18.28
CA ALA A 183 -12.94 -3.49 -18.44
C ALA A 183 -14.31 -4.17 -18.31
N GLU A 184 -14.51 -5.30 -19.00
CA GLU A 184 -15.71 -6.13 -18.87
C GLU A 184 -15.99 -6.51 -17.42
N LEU A 185 -14.96 -6.86 -16.66
CA LEU A 185 -15.10 -7.19 -15.24
C LEU A 185 -15.51 -5.98 -14.40
N ILE A 186 -14.97 -4.79 -14.65
CA ILE A 186 -15.40 -3.55 -13.96
C ILE A 186 -16.84 -3.20 -14.31
N ASP A 187 -17.22 -3.29 -15.58
CA ASP A 187 -18.57 -2.96 -16.04
C ASP A 187 -19.59 -3.97 -15.49
N LEU A 188 -19.22 -5.25 -15.37
CA LEU A 188 -20.03 -6.26 -14.70
C LEU A 188 -20.22 -5.95 -13.21
N MET A 189 -19.21 -5.43 -12.53
CA MET A 189 -19.32 -5.02 -11.11
C MET A 189 -20.17 -3.76 -10.94
N GLU A 190 -20.18 -2.88 -11.94
CA GLU A 190 -21.10 -1.74 -12.01
C GLU A 190 -22.55 -2.20 -12.20
N GLU A 191 -22.81 -3.11 -13.14
CA GLU A 191 -24.14 -3.70 -13.37
C GLU A 191 -24.69 -4.37 -12.10
N ARG A 192 -23.81 -4.99 -11.31
CA ARG A 192 -24.15 -5.62 -10.04
C ARG A 192 -24.35 -4.62 -8.88
N GLY A 193 -24.17 -3.33 -9.11
CA GLY A 193 -24.29 -2.30 -8.08
C GLY A 193 -23.21 -2.38 -7.00
N ILE A 194 -22.10 -3.07 -7.27
CA ILE A 194 -20.94 -3.19 -6.35
C ILE A 194 -20.03 -1.98 -6.54
N VAL A 195 -19.96 -1.50 -7.78
CA VAL A 195 -19.11 -0.41 -8.22
C VAL A 195 -20.00 0.68 -8.86
N GLY A 196 -19.61 1.95 -8.73
CA GLY A 196 -20.33 3.11 -9.24
C GLY A 196 -20.01 3.45 -10.70
N PRO A 197 -20.77 4.40 -11.28
CA PRO A 197 -20.53 4.89 -12.63
C PRO A 197 -19.14 5.54 -12.78
N PRO A 198 -18.67 5.78 -14.02
CA PRO A 198 -17.36 6.35 -14.25
C PRO A 198 -17.29 7.74 -13.62
N SER A 199 -16.31 7.97 -12.75
CA SER A 199 -16.07 9.31 -12.21
C SER A 199 -15.47 10.20 -13.31
N GLY A 200 -15.89 11.47 -13.38
CA GLY A 200 -15.78 12.36 -14.55
C GLY A 200 -14.38 12.69 -15.10
N SER A 201 -13.31 12.07 -14.61
CA SER A 201 -11.97 12.18 -15.21
C SER A 201 -11.05 10.99 -14.94
N GLY A 202 -11.55 9.83 -14.47
CA GLY A 202 -10.69 8.74 -14.03
C GLY A 202 -11.18 7.34 -14.38
N SER A 203 -10.23 6.41 -14.53
CA SER A 203 -10.51 4.96 -14.64
C SER A 203 -10.95 4.32 -13.32
N LYS A 204 -11.04 5.13 -12.26
CA LYS A 204 -11.44 4.74 -10.90
C LYS A 204 -12.96 4.86 -10.73
N ARG A 205 -13.52 3.85 -10.08
CA ARG A 205 -14.94 3.77 -9.76
C ARG A 205 -15.12 3.73 -8.24
N ASP A 206 -16.20 4.35 -7.76
CA ASP A 206 -16.58 4.29 -6.35
C ASP A 206 -17.10 2.89 -6.00
N ILE A 207 -16.92 2.42 -4.76
CA ILE A 207 -17.45 1.12 -4.31
C ILE A 207 -18.71 1.37 -3.50
N LEU A 208 -19.85 0.86 -3.95
CA LEU A 208 -21.18 1.23 -3.43
C LEU A 208 -21.64 0.36 -2.24
N VAL A 209 -21.06 -0.83 -2.08
CA VAL A 209 -21.51 -1.83 -1.10
C VAL A 209 -20.74 -1.76 0.24
N PHE A 210 -20.02 -0.66 0.46
CA PHE A 210 -19.06 -0.54 1.55
C PHE A 210 -19.70 -0.40 2.94
N ASP A 211 -20.85 0.27 3.04
CA ASP A 211 -21.52 0.56 4.32
C ASP A 211 -22.20 -0.67 4.96
N ASP A 212 -22.44 -1.72 4.17
CA ASP A 212 -23.06 -2.98 4.62
C ASP A 212 -22.06 -3.93 5.29
N ILE A 213 -20.76 -3.76 5.06
CA ILE A 213 -19.70 -4.67 5.56
C ILE A 213 -19.15 -4.20 6.92
N ILE A 214 -19.32 -2.92 7.27
CA ILE A 214 -18.84 -2.33 8.54
C ILE A 214 -19.90 -2.41 9.66
N ASN A 215 -21.17 -2.64 9.32
CA ASN A 215 -22.29 -2.61 10.26
C ASN A 215 -22.87 -3.99 10.64
N GLU A 216 -22.21 -5.10 10.27
CA GLU A 216 -22.47 -6.46 10.78
C GLU A 216 -21.24 -7.01 11.51
#